data_AF-A0A2C0Z9G5-F1
#
_entry.id   AF-A0A2C0Z9G5-F1
#
_cell.length_a   1.000
_cell.length_b   1.000
_cell.length_c   1.000
_cell.angle_alpha   90.00
_cell.angle_beta   90.00
_cell.angle_gamma   90.00
#
_symmetry.space_group_name_H-M   'P 1'
#
loop_
_entity.id
_entity.type
_entity.pdbx_description
1 polymer ?
#
loop_
_entity_poly.entity_id
_entity_poly.type
_entity_poly.pdbx_seq_one_letter_code
_entity_poly.pdbx_strand_id
1 'polypeptide(L)' 'MKINKVNPEAIAAPVGQYSHVTIVPRHAELVVLSGQVGNDKNGVFPSDIEKPICIMHWRI' A
#
# COMPACT_ATOMS: atom_id res chain seq x y z
N MET A 1 -9.76 -18.19 -7.74
CA MET A 1 -9.56 -17.81 -6.32
C MET A 1 -9.56 -16.28 -6.24
N LYS A 2 -10.24 -15.67 -5.26
CA LYS A 2 -10.44 -14.21 -5.20
C LYS A 2 -10.03 -13.66 -3.84
N ILE A 3 -9.40 -12.49 -3.84
CA ILE A 3 -9.14 -11.70 -2.62
C ILE A 3 -10.44 -11.01 -2.20
N ASN A 4 -10.83 -11.17 -0.92
CA ASN A 4 -12.01 -10.49 -0.38
C ASN A 4 -11.57 -9.32 0.51
N LYS A 5 -12.09 -8.13 0.23
CA LYS A 5 -11.86 -6.91 1.02
C LYS A 5 -13.12 -6.59 1.82
N VAL A 6 -12.98 -6.37 3.12
CA VAL A 6 -14.12 -6.18 4.04
C VAL A 6 -13.89 -4.95 4.91
N ASN A 7 -14.94 -4.15 5.08
CA ASN A 7 -15.01 -3.04 6.01
C ASN A 7 -16.16 -3.33 6.99
N PRO A 8 -15.87 -3.72 8.24
CA PRO A 8 -16.92 -4.02 9.23
C PRO A 8 -17.79 -2.79 9.52
N GLU A 9 -19.11 -2.96 9.59
CA GLU A 9 -20.06 -1.86 9.86
C GLU A 9 -19.85 -1.21 11.23
N ALA A 10 -19.31 -1.96 12.19
CA ALA A 10 -19.01 -1.47 13.54
C ALA A 10 -17.80 -0.51 13.61
N ILE A 11 -17.10 -0.27 12.48
CA ILE A 11 -15.91 0.57 12.41
C ILE A 11 -16.17 1.72 11.44
N ALA A 12 -15.63 2.90 11.76
CA ALA A 12 -15.68 4.06 10.86
C ALA A 12 -15.12 3.71 9.46
N ALA A 13 -15.70 4.34 8.44
CA ALA A 13 -15.26 4.16 7.07
C ALA A 13 -13.77 4.55 6.90
N PRO A 14 -13.02 3.86 6.01
CA PRO A 14 -11.64 4.22 5.71
C PRO A 14 -11.52 5.68 5.24
N VAL A 15 -10.52 6.40 5.76
CA VAL A 15 -10.24 7.81 5.39
C VAL A 15 -9.56 7.96 4.02
N GLY A 16 -9.26 6.85 3.36
CA GLY A 16 -8.60 6.80 2.06
C GLY A 16 -8.89 5.50 1.32
N GLN A 17 -8.15 5.23 0.25
CA GLN A 17 -8.38 4.07 -0.62
C GLN A 17 -7.75 2.77 -0.06
N TYR A 18 -8.24 2.33 1.10
CA TYR A 18 -7.87 1.05 1.69
C TYR A 18 -9.10 0.31 2.23
N SER A 19 -8.91 -0.94 2.67
CA SER A 19 -9.94 -1.71 3.36
C SER A 19 -9.39 -2.18 4.70
N HIS A 20 -10.23 -2.23 5.73
CA HIS A 20 -9.81 -2.62 7.08
C HIS A 20 -9.35 -4.08 7.15
N VAL A 21 -9.95 -4.96 6.34
CA VAL A 21 -9.62 -6.38 6.30
C VAL A 21 -9.43 -6.84 4.85
N THR A 22 -8.39 -7.66 4.64
CA THR A 22 -8.15 -8.39 3.38
C THR A 22 -8.02 -9.88 3.68
N ILE A 23 -8.89 -10.69 3.09
CA ILE A 23 -8.89 -12.16 3.22
C ILE A 23 -8.24 -12.73 1.96
N VAL A 24 -7.09 -13.39 2.15
CA VAL A 24 -6.32 -14.02 1.07
C VAL A 24 -6.64 -15.53 0.99
N PRO A 25 -6.84 -16.11 -0.20
CA PRO A 25 -7.06 -17.54 -0.36
C PRO A 25 -5.93 -18.40 0.20
N ARG A 26 -6.27 -19.56 0.78
CA ARG A 26 -5.34 -20.46 1.48
C ARG A 26 -4.12 -20.90 0.66
N HIS A 27 -4.25 -21.00 -0.66
CA HIS A 27 -3.20 -21.47 -1.57
C HIS A 27 -2.68 -20.37 -2.49
N ALA A 28 -2.95 -19.10 -2.17
CA ALA A 28 -2.37 -17.99 -2.90
C ALA A 28 -0.88 -17.85 -2.54
N GLU A 29 -0.06 -17.55 -3.54
CA GLU A 29 1.30 -17.07 -3.30
C GLU A 29 1.25 -15.64 -2.73
N LEU A 30 2.02 -15.41 -1.67
CA LEU A 30 2.15 -14.09 -1.04
C LEU A 30 3.47 -13.47 -1.47
N VAL A 31 3.39 -12.42 -2.28
CA VAL A 31 4.54 -11.56 -2.57
C VAL A 31 4.60 -10.47 -1.51
N VAL A 32 5.65 -10.47 -0.70
CA VAL A 32 5.86 -9.50 0.38
C VAL A 32 6.99 -8.57 -0.02
N LEU A 33 6.71 -7.28 -0.07
CA LEU A 33 7.69 -6.23 -0.35
C LEU A 33 8.12 -5.58 0.96
N SER A 34 9.39 -5.21 1.06
CA SER A 34 9.87 -4.33 2.14
C SER A 34 9.15 -2.98 2.09
N GLY A 35 9.11 -2.28 3.23
CA GLY A 35 8.63 -0.89 3.27
C GLY A 35 9.39 -0.02 2.27
N GLN A 36 8.66 0.67 1.40
CA GLN A 36 9.26 1.48 0.35
C GLN A 36 9.59 2.88 0.86
N VAL A 37 10.62 3.48 0.26
CA VAL A 37 11.00 4.88 0.48
C VAL A 37 11.26 5.51 -0.89
N GLY A 38 10.60 6.63 -1.19
CA GLY A 38 10.68 7.29 -2.49
C GLY A 38 11.98 8.08 -2.66
N ASN A 39 12.99 7.47 -3.26
CA ASN A 39 14.20 8.16 -3.71
C ASN A 39 14.13 8.50 -5.20
N ASP A 40 14.80 9.58 -5.60
CA ASP A 40 14.92 9.90 -7.02
C ASP A 40 15.71 8.84 -7.80
N LYS A 41 15.80 9.00 -9.13
CA LYS A 41 16.50 8.05 -10.01
C LYS A 41 18.00 7.88 -9.70
N ASN A 42 18.59 8.80 -8.94
CA ASN A 42 19.99 8.79 -8.54
C ASN A 42 20.16 8.28 -7.09
N GLY A 43 19.09 7.86 -6.42
CA GLY A 43 19.11 7.40 -5.03
C GLY A 43 19.11 8.54 -4.01
N VAL A 44 18.84 9.78 -4.42
CA VAL A 44 18.79 10.93 -3.53
C VAL A 44 17.40 11.04 -2.92
N PHE A 45 17.35 11.15 -1.59
CA PHE A 45 16.10 11.40 -0.87
C PHE A 45 15.66 12.86 -1.09
N PRO A 46 14.42 13.10 -1.57
CA PRO A 46 13.92 14.45 -1.75
C PRO A 46 13.86 15.25 -0.44
N SER A 47 14.12 16.55 -0.51
CA SER A 47 14.04 17.46 0.65
C SER A 47 12.62 17.89 1.04
N ASP A 48 11.65 17.61 0.17
CA ASP A 48 10.23 17.91 0.35
C ASP A 48 9.48 16.65 0.80
N ILE A 49 8.40 16.80 1.56
CA ILE A 49 7.64 15.66 2.12
C ILE A 49 6.71 14.99 1.09
N GLU A 50 6.24 15.72 0.09
CA GLU A 50 5.29 15.20 -0.91
C GLU A 50 5.99 14.39 -2.00
N LYS A 51 7.19 14.82 -2.40
CA LYS A 51 7.96 14.16 -3.48
C LYS A 51 8.25 12.67 -3.21
N PRO A 52 8.73 12.24 -2.03
CA PRO A 52 8.94 10.83 -1.73
C PRO A 52 7.64 10.03 -1.81
N ILE A 53 6.51 10.58 -1.35
CA ILE A 53 5.19 9.93 -1.39
C ILE A 53 4.76 9.70 -2.85
N CYS A 54 4.92 10.72 -3.69
CA CYS A 54 4.62 10.62 -5.13
C CYS A 54 5.50 9.56 -5.79
N ILE A 55 6.81 9.56 -5.53
CA ILE A 55 7.75 8.56 -6.08
C ILE A 55 7.37 7.13 -5.67
N MET A 56 6.95 6.91 -4.42
CA MET A 56 6.51 5.58 -3.97
C MET A 56 5.28 5.08 -4.72
N HIS A 57 4.32 5.97 -5.02
CA HIS A 57 3.09 5.60 -5.70
C HIS A 57 3.30 5.08 -7.13
N TRP A 58 4.30 5.61 -7.85
CA TRP A 58 4.55 5.28 -9.27
C TRP A 58 5.51 4.10 -9.52
N ARG A 59 6.07 3.47 -8.48
CA ARG A 59 7.16 2.46 -8.61
C ARG A 59 6.73 1.01 -8.31
N ILE A 60 5.43 0.72 -8.28
CA ILE A 60 4.89 -0.63 -8.07
C ILE A 60 3.92 -0.97 -9.19
#